data_AF-A0A522S5K9-F1
#
_entry.id   AF-A0A522S5K9-F1
#
_cell.length_a   1.000
_cell.length_b   1.000
_cell.length_c   1.000
_cell.angle_alpha   90.00
_cell.angle_beta   90.00
_cell.angle_gamma   90.00
#
_symmetry.space_group_name_H-M   'P 1'
#
loop_
_entity.id
_entity.type
_entity.pdbx_description
1 polymer ?
#
loop_
_entity_poly.entity_id
_entity_poly.type
_entity_poly.pdbx_seq_one_letter_code
_entity_poly.pdbx_strand_id
1 'polypeptide(L)' 'MPSDDDPATLARHLTQLREEHRDLDTAIAKLALDPACNQLQLSRLKKRKLRLKDMIAYFENKLIPDLDA' A
#
# COMPACT_ATOMS: atom_id res chain seq x y z
N MET A 1 17.41 19.03 14.78
CA MET A 1 17.07 17.71 14.20
C MET A 1 15.57 17.73 13.99
N PRO A 2 15.06 17.65 12.75
CA PRO A 2 13.63 17.51 12.56
C PRO A 2 13.24 16.13 13.09
N SER A 3 12.31 16.11 14.03
CA SER A 3 11.85 14.89 14.69
C SER A 3 11.05 14.06 13.68
N ASP A 4 11.27 12.75 13.65
CA ASP A 4 10.60 11.78 12.75
C ASP A 4 9.05 11.76 12.83
N ASP A 5 8.45 12.53 13.73
CA ASP A 5 7.00 12.71 13.92
C ASP A 5 6.42 13.91 13.12
N ASP A 6 7.20 14.57 12.27
CA ASP A 6 6.66 15.63 11.41
C ASP A 6 5.57 15.07 10.48
N PRO A 7 4.32 15.59 10.52
CA PRO A 7 3.21 15.08 9.70
C PRO A 7 3.50 15.22 8.20
N ALA A 8 4.36 16.18 7.82
CA ALA A 8 4.84 16.35 6.45
C ALA A 8 5.69 15.15 5.97
N THR A 9 6.50 14.56 6.84
CA THR A 9 7.31 13.37 6.53
C THR A 9 6.43 12.14 6.39
N LEU A 10 5.45 11.98 7.29
CA LEU A 10 4.49 10.88 7.21
C LEU A 10 3.62 10.96 5.95
N ALA A 11 3.17 12.16 5.56
CA ALA A 11 2.43 12.40 4.32
C ALA A 11 3.25 12.03 3.07
N ARG A 12 4.56 12.32 3.07
CA ARG A 12 5.47 11.89 1.98
C ARG A 12 5.59 10.36 1.92
N HIS A 13 5.79 9.70 3.06
CA HIS A 13 5.81 8.23 3.09
C HIS A 13 4.47 7.63 2.63
N LEU A 14 3.33 8.18 3.07
CA LEU A 14 2.02 7.74 2.61
C LEU A 14 1.84 7.89 1.10
N THR A 15 2.35 8.98 0.53
CA THR A 15 2.31 9.22 -0.91
C THR A 15 3.13 8.17 -1.66
N GLN A 16 4.35 7.88 -1.18
CA GLN A 16 5.19 6.81 -1.76
C GLN A 16 4.52 5.44 -1.65
N LEU A 17 3.98 5.08 -0.48
CA LEU A 17 3.25 3.82 -0.28
C LEU A 17 2.04 3.71 -1.22
N ARG A 18 1.31 4.82 -1.45
CA ARG A 18 0.18 4.87 -2.39
C ARG A 18 0.63 4.68 -3.84
N GLU A 19 1.73 5.30 -4.25
CA GLU A 19 2.33 5.09 -5.57
C GLU A 19 2.74 3.64 -5.77
N GLU A 20 3.46 3.08 -4.80
CA GLU A 20 3.94 1.69 -4.83
C GLU A 20 2.76 0.70 -4.85
N HIS A 21 1.70 0.98 -4.09
CA HIS A 21 0.45 0.22 -4.14
C HIS A 21 -0.24 0.30 -5.51
N ARG A 22 -0.24 1.48 -6.15
CA ARG A 22 -0.83 1.68 -7.49
C ARG A 22 -0.04 0.94 -8.57
N ASP A 23 1.28 0.92 -8.48
CA ASP A 23 2.14 0.16 -9.38
C ASP A 23 1.91 -1.34 -9.21
N LEU A 24 1.84 -1.82 -7.96
CA LEU A 24 1.49 -3.22 -7.67
C LEU A 24 0.11 -3.58 -8.18
N ASP A 25 -0.87 -2.68 -8.08
CA ASP A 25 -2.20 -2.93 -8.61
C ASP A 25 -2.22 -3.00 -10.14
N THR A 26 -1.46 -2.11 -10.80
CA THR A 26 -1.32 -2.12 -12.25
C THR A 26 -0.63 -3.40 -12.72
N ALA A 27 0.40 -3.86 -12.00
CA ALA A 27 1.05 -5.14 -12.27
C ALA A 27 0.07 -6.31 -12.08
N ILE A 28 -0.72 -6.33 -11.01
CA ILE A 28 -1.76 -7.33 -10.77
C ILE A 28 -2.80 -7.33 -11.88
N ALA A 29 -3.27 -6.15 -12.32
CA ALA A 29 -4.25 -6.04 -13.39
C ALA A 29 -3.70 -6.58 -14.71
N LYS A 30 -2.45 -6.23 -15.06
CA LYS A 30 -1.76 -6.77 -16.25
C LYS A 30 -1.58 -8.29 -16.18
N LEU A 31 -1.15 -8.82 -15.04
CA LEU A 31 -1.05 -10.26 -14.82
C LEU A 31 -2.43 -10.94 -14.85
N ALA A 32 -3.47 -10.30 -14.33
CA ALA A 32 -4.83 -10.85 -14.35
C ALA A 32 -5.47 -10.87 -15.74
N LEU A 33 -5.03 -9.99 -16.64
CA LEU A 33 -5.40 -9.98 -18.06
C LEU A 33 -4.74 -11.11 -18.84
N ASP A 34 -3.63 -11.66 -18.34
CA ASP A 34 -2.94 -12.79 -18.97
C ASP A 34 -3.61 -14.12 -18.57
N PRO A 35 -4.25 -14.84 -19.50
CA PRO A 35 -4.90 -16.12 -19.20
C PRO A 35 -3.89 -17.24 -18.84
N ALA A 36 -2.60 -17.07 -19.15
CA ALA A 36 -1.54 -17.98 -18.72
C ALA A 36 -0.95 -17.60 -17.34
N CYS A 37 -1.46 -16.54 -16.70
CA CYS A 37 -0.98 -16.13 -15.39
C CYS A 37 -1.24 -17.20 -14.34
N ASN A 38 -0.19 -17.53 -13.59
CA ASN A 38 -0.29 -18.41 -12.46
C ASN A 38 -1.19 -17.80 -11.38
N GLN A 39 -2.34 -18.44 -11.15
CA GLN A 39 -3.31 -18.04 -10.12
C GLN A 39 -2.67 -17.97 -8.71
N LEU A 40 -1.61 -18.75 -8.48
CA LEU A 40 -0.76 -18.69 -7.29
C LEU A 40 0.05 -17.39 -7.19
N GLN A 41 0.66 -16.93 -8.29
CA GLN A 41 1.37 -15.64 -8.34
C GLN A 41 0.40 -14.48 -8.13
N LEU A 42 -0.76 -14.54 -8.80
CA LEU A 42 -1.84 -13.57 -8.67
C LEU A 42 -2.33 -13.47 -7.20
N SER A 43 -2.48 -14.62 -6.54
CA SER A 43 -2.88 -14.69 -5.12
C SER A 43 -1.80 -14.15 -4.18
N ARG A 44 -0.51 -14.38 -4.47
CA ARG A 44 0.61 -13.79 -3.70
C ARG A 44 0.65 -12.28 -3.85
N LEU A 45 0.48 -11.77 -5.08
CA LEU A 45 0.46 -10.34 -5.35
C LEU A 45 -0.75 -9.66 -4.69
N LYS A 46 -1.95 -10.25 -4.78
CA LYS A 46 -3.14 -9.76 -4.07
C LYS A 46 -2.93 -9.70 -2.55
N LYS A 47 -2.31 -10.72 -1.94
CA LYS A 47 -1.92 -10.68 -0.52
C LYS A 47 -0.93 -9.55 -0.23
N ARG A 48 0.05 -9.31 -1.11
CA ARG A 48 1.04 -8.24 -0.96
C ARG A 48 0.39 -6.86 -1.07
N LYS A 49 -0.55 -6.69 -2.02
CA LYS A 49 -1.39 -5.49 -2.15
C LYS A 49 -2.22 -5.24 -0.90
N LEU A 50 -2.84 -6.29 -0.34
CA LEU A 50 -3.60 -6.18 0.91
C LEU A 50 -2.72 -5.66 2.05
N ARG A 51 -1.50 -6.21 2.21
CA ARG A 51 -0.55 -5.73 3.22
C ARG A 51 -0.11 -4.28 3.02
N LEU A 52 0.08 -3.83 1.78
CA LEU A 52 0.37 -2.43 1.49
C LEU A 52 -0.79 -1.53 1.89
N LYS A 53 -2.03 -1.94 1.59
CA LYS A 53 -3.23 -1.22 2.04
C LYS A 53 -3.31 -1.18 3.57
N ASP A 54 -3.03 -2.30 4.25
CA ASP A 54 -3.02 -2.36 5.72
C ASP A 54 -1.91 -1.46 6.31
N MET A 55 -0.73 -1.41 5.68
CA MET A 55 0.34 -0.49 6.08
C MET A 55 -0.05 0.97 5.86
N ILE A 56 -0.68 1.30 4.72
CA ILE A 56 -1.20 2.65 4.45
C ILE A 56 -2.22 3.02 5.54
N ALA A 57 -3.18 2.15 5.84
CA ALA A 57 -4.17 2.38 6.89
C ALA A 57 -3.51 2.54 8.27
N TYR A 58 -2.49 1.74 8.58
CA TYR A 58 -1.71 1.86 9.81
C TYR A 58 -1.00 3.21 9.92
N PHE A 59 -0.35 3.66 8.85
CA PHE A 59 0.31 4.98 8.81
C PHE A 59 -0.70 6.14 8.83
N GLU A 60 -1.86 6.00 8.15
CA GLU A 60 -2.96 6.97 8.22
C GLU A 60 -3.52 7.06 9.63
N ASN A 61 -3.76 5.94 10.31
CA ASN A 61 -4.19 5.88 11.72
C ASN A 61 -3.12 6.41 12.69
N LYS A 62 -1.84 6.27 12.35
CA LYS A 62 -0.76 6.86 13.16
C LYS A 62 -0.68 8.39 13.00
N LEU A 63 -1.06 8.90 11.83
CA LEU A 63 -1.11 10.35 11.53
C LEU A 63 -2.39 11.01 12.08
N ILE A 64 -3.50 10.27 12.06
CA ILE A 64 -4.82 10.68 12.52
C ILE A 64 -5.15 9.73 13.68
N PRO A 65 -4.76 10.05 14.94
CA PRO A 65 -4.95 9.16 16.08
C PRO A 65 -6.42 9.08 16.52
N ASP A 66 -7.37 8.99 15.59
CA ASP A 66 -8.81 9.00 15.85
C ASP A 66 -9.61 8.41 14.66
N LEU A 67 -9.42 7.13 14.30
CA LEU A 67 -10.36 6.50 13.35
C LEU A 67 -10.61 5.00 13.51
N ASP A 68 -10.36 4.43 14.68
CA ASP A 68 -10.94 3.13 15.06
C ASP A 68 -11.41 3.16 16.52
N ALA A 69 -12.67 3.57 16.70
CA ALA A 69 -13.53 3.30 17.85
C ALA A 69 -14.76 2.50 17.37
#